data_AF-A0A7C4IEA0-F1
#
_entry.id   AF-A0A7C4IEA0-F1
#
_cell.length_a   1.000
_cell.length_b   1.000
_cell.length_c   1.000
_cell.angle_alpha   90.00
_cell.angle_beta   90.00
_cell.angle_gamma   90.00
#
_symmetry.space_group_name_H-M   'P 1'
#
loop_
_entity.id
_entity.type
_entity.pdbx_description
1 polymer ?
#
loop_
_entity_poly.entity_id
_entity_poly.type
_entity_poly.pdbx_seq_one_letter_code
_entity_poly.pdbx_strand_id
1 'polypeptide(L)'
;MLAGGVVAAGLLASSMVHGEAWWARYSPQIWMIPPVIAAACLLAHCGAGFSLHPKQKVQAEACTTISRIAAWAVLANMLGNSAMVAWAYFPAQATTTRELRQQLARLSQAGQPIEVDFRQFRTIRLRLDAYGILYAERALPTDASVHAFAGSQAVYRYASPTRDLSRE
;
A
#
# COMPACT_ATOMS: atom_id res chain seq x y z
N MET A 1 26.44 16.23 -5.22
CA MET A 1 26.05 14.97 -5.91
C MET A 1 26.26 13.72 -5.04
N LEU A 2 27.36 13.59 -4.28
CA LEU A 2 27.63 12.40 -3.44
C LEU A 2 26.59 12.12 -2.35
N ALA A 3 26.03 13.15 -1.70
CA ALA A 3 25.03 12.97 -0.64
C ALA A 3 23.72 12.31 -1.12
N GLY A 4 23.27 12.62 -2.34
CA GLY A 4 22.06 12.02 -2.91
C GLY A 4 22.24 10.53 -3.22
N GLY A 5 23.43 10.14 -3.69
CA GLY A 5 23.77 8.75 -3.96
C GLY A 5 23.79 7.88 -2.69
N VAL A 6 24.35 8.41 -1.60
CA VAL A 6 24.41 7.70 -0.31
C VAL A 6 23.01 7.49 0.29
N VAL A 7 22.14 8.51 0.20
CA VAL A 7 20.75 8.39 0.68
C VAL A 7 19.96 7.39 -0.17
N ALA A 8 20.07 7.45 -1.50
CA ALA A 8 19.39 6.51 -2.39
C ALA A 8 19.86 5.06 -2.19
N ALA A 9 21.18 4.85 -2.04
CA ALA A 9 21.77 3.54 -1.76
C ALA A 9 21.34 3.01 -0.37
N GLY A 10 21.27 3.87 0.65
CA GLY A 10 20.78 3.49 1.98
C GLY A 10 19.31 3.08 1.99
N LEU A 11 18.46 3.81 1.26
CA LEU A 11 17.04 3.47 1.11
C LEU A 11 16.84 2.13 0.38
N LEU A 12 17.60 1.90 -0.71
CA LEU A 12 17.63 0.64 -1.45
C LEU A 12 18.14 -0.53 -0.60
N ALA A 13 19.21 -0.33 0.18
CA ALA A 13 19.72 -1.37 1.06
C ALA A 13 18.71 -1.70 2.18
N SER A 14 18.05 -0.69 2.76
CA SER A 14 17.07 -0.93 3.83
C SER A 14 15.82 -1.68 3.34
N SER A 15 15.46 -1.50 2.06
CA SER A 15 14.32 -2.20 1.46
C SER A 15 14.59 -3.71 1.28
N MET A 16 15.85 -4.10 1.06
CA MET A 16 16.24 -5.52 0.94
C MET A 16 16.23 -6.27 2.28
N VAL A 17 16.34 -5.57 3.41
CA VAL A 17 16.36 -6.19 4.75
C VAL A 17 14.97 -6.59 5.25
N HIS A 18 13.90 -5.92 4.78
CA HIS A 18 12.51 -6.22 5.18
C HIS A 18 11.75 -6.92 4.05
N GLY A 19 12.01 -8.22 3.86
CA GLY A 19 11.50 -9.02 2.73
C GLY A 19 9.97 -9.04 2.55
N GLU A 20 9.20 -8.85 3.62
CA GLU A 20 7.75 -9.13 3.59
C GLU A 20 6.85 -7.92 3.25
N ALA A 21 7.38 -6.69 3.30
CA ALA A 21 6.56 -5.49 3.08
C ALA A 21 7.30 -4.29 2.48
N TRP A 22 8.53 -4.48 1.98
CA TRP A 22 9.30 -3.39 1.37
C TRP A 22 8.56 -2.74 0.20
N TRP A 23 7.89 -3.55 -0.63
CA TRP A 23 7.13 -3.04 -1.76
C TRP A 23 5.98 -2.13 -1.29
N ALA A 24 5.27 -2.48 -0.21
CA ALA A 24 4.17 -1.65 0.30
C ALA A 24 4.65 -0.31 0.91
N ARG A 25 5.87 -0.29 1.48
CA ARG A 25 6.44 0.91 2.11
C ARG A 25 7.16 1.82 1.11
N TYR A 26 7.95 1.25 0.21
CA TYR A 26 8.87 2.00 -0.67
C TYR A 26 8.38 2.13 -2.11
N SER A 27 7.45 1.27 -2.60
CA SER A 27 6.93 1.40 -3.97
C SER A 27 6.29 2.77 -4.23
N PRO A 28 5.48 3.34 -3.32
CA PRO A 28 4.94 4.70 -3.53
C PRO A 28 6.05 5.74 -3.72
N GLN A 29 7.15 5.63 -2.98
CA GLN A 29 8.25 6.60 -3.01
C GLN A 29 9.11 6.45 -4.27
N ILE A 30 9.38 5.21 -4.69
CA ILE A 30 10.11 4.90 -5.93
C ILE A 30 9.32 5.38 -7.15
N TRP A 31 8.00 5.20 -7.14
CA TRP A 31 7.12 5.71 -8.19
C TRP A 31 7.08 7.23 -8.29
N MET A 32 7.45 7.95 -7.24
CA MET A 32 7.53 9.42 -7.25
C MET A 32 8.83 9.95 -7.84
N ILE A 33 9.83 9.10 -8.14
CA ILE A 33 11.10 9.56 -8.73
C ILE A 33 10.89 10.24 -10.09
N PRO A 34 10.22 9.63 -11.10
CA PRO A 34 10.05 10.29 -12.38
C PRO A 34 9.20 11.59 -12.32
N PRO A 35 8.10 11.68 -11.55
CA PRO A 35 7.35 12.92 -11.35
C PRO A 35 8.19 14.02 -10.69
N VAL A 36 9.02 13.67 -9.70
CA VAL A 36 9.90 14.63 -9.02
C VAL A 36 10.98 15.15 -9.98
N ILE A 37 11.58 14.29 -10.80
CA ILE A 37 12.53 14.71 -11.84
C ILE A 37 11.83 15.61 -12.86
N ALA A 38 10.64 15.23 -13.34
CA ALA A 38 9.87 16.02 -14.29
C ALA A 38 9.50 17.40 -13.71
N ALA A 39 9.06 17.45 -12.45
CA ALA A 39 8.74 18.69 -11.73
C ALA A 39 9.98 19.55 -11.51
N ALA A 40 11.11 18.97 -11.09
CA ALA A 40 12.37 19.68 -10.94
C ALA A 40 12.85 20.28 -12.27
N CYS A 41 12.74 19.53 -13.37
CA CYS A 41 12.99 20.03 -14.71
C CYS A 41 12.06 21.19 -15.05
N LEU A 42 10.75 21.11 -14.79
CA LEU A 42 9.82 22.21 -15.05
C LEU A 42 10.14 23.46 -14.20
N LEU A 43 10.47 23.28 -12.92
CA LEU A 43 10.75 24.37 -11.97
C LEU A 43 12.10 25.05 -12.23
N ALA A 44 13.14 24.30 -12.60
CA ALA A 44 14.45 24.85 -12.97
C ALA A 44 14.37 25.83 -14.15
N HIS A 45 13.33 25.73 -14.97
CA HIS A 45 13.08 26.63 -16.09
C HIS A 45 12.14 27.81 -15.74
N CYS A 46 11.44 27.76 -14.60
CA CYS A 46 10.58 28.84 -14.12
C CYS A 46 11.31 29.86 -13.24
N GLY A 47 12.53 29.57 -12.75
CA GLY A 47 13.25 30.47 -11.86
C GLY A 47 14.76 30.24 -11.82
N ALA A 48 15.49 30.91 -12.72
CA ALA A 48 16.85 31.46 -12.56
C ALA A 48 17.32 31.92 -13.96
N GLY A 49 17.52 33.20 -14.25
CA GLY A 49 18.42 34.05 -13.48
C GLY A 49 19.89 33.66 -13.66
N PHE A 50 20.21 32.55 -14.36
CA PHE A 50 21.58 32.29 -14.79
C PHE A 50 21.87 33.17 -16.00
N SER A 51 22.74 34.15 -15.79
CA SER A 51 23.21 35.09 -16.80
C SER A 51 24.04 34.35 -17.87
N LEU A 52 23.35 33.63 -18.74
CA LEU A 52 23.94 32.98 -19.90
C LEU A 52 24.20 34.03 -20.99
N HIS A 53 25.35 33.91 -21.64
CA HIS A 53 25.82 34.78 -22.70
C HIS A 53 24.74 34.98 -23.79
N PRO A 54 24.56 36.20 -24.33
CA PRO A 54 23.42 36.55 -25.20
C PRO A 54 23.30 35.71 -26.48
N LYS A 55 24.40 35.10 -26.96
CA LYS A 55 24.39 34.21 -28.13
C LYS A 55 23.83 32.80 -27.87
N GLN A 56 23.75 32.36 -26.59
CA GLN A 56 23.19 31.06 -26.20
C GLN A 56 21.67 31.09 -25.93
N LYS A 57 21.05 32.27 -25.86
CA LYS A 57 19.62 32.42 -25.55
C LYS A 57 18.70 31.77 -26.59
N VAL A 58 19.01 31.89 -27.88
CA VAL A 58 18.13 31.39 -28.96
C VAL A 58 18.11 29.86 -29.05
N GLN A 59 19.24 29.19 -28.80
CA GLN A 59 19.29 27.72 -28.74
C GLN A 59 18.72 27.16 -27.43
N ALA A 60 18.81 27.91 -26.32
CA ALA A 60 18.21 27.52 -25.05
C ALA A 60 16.68 27.49 -25.15
N GLU A 61 16.05 28.48 -25.80
CA GLU A 61 14.58 28.61 -25.89
C GLU A 61 13.90 27.43 -26.62
N ALA A 62 14.46 26.92 -27.71
CA ALA A 62 13.89 25.77 -28.41
C ALA A 62 13.99 24.46 -27.59
N CYS A 63 15.12 24.22 -26.92
CA CYS A 63 15.29 23.08 -26.02
C CYS A 63 14.35 23.15 -24.80
N THR A 64 14.01 24.36 -24.32
CA THR A 64 13.07 24.52 -23.19
C THR A 64 11.63 24.13 -23.52
N THR A 65 11.18 24.30 -24.76
CA THR A 65 9.79 24.01 -25.11
C THR A 65 9.56 22.50 -25.25
N ILE A 66 10.50 21.80 -25.90
CA ILE A 66 10.45 20.34 -26.05
C ILE A 66 10.56 19.65 -24.69
N SER A 67 11.48 20.11 -23.81
CA SER A 67 11.63 19.53 -22.48
C SER A 67 10.38 19.71 -21.60
N ARG A 68 9.69 20.86 -21.71
CA ARG A 68 8.42 21.11 -21.02
C ARG A 68 7.30 20.20 -21.52
N ILE A 69 7.16 20.05 -22.84
CA ILE A 69 6.16 19.15 -23.43
C ILE A 69 6.45 17.71 -22.99
N ALA A 70 7.70 17.26 -23.05
CA ALA A 70 8.11 15.94 -22.60
C ALA A 70 7.83 15.72 -21.10
N ALA A 71 8.14 16.69 -20.24
CA ALA A 71 7.87 16.61 -18.81
C ALA A 71 6.36 16.53 -18.51
N TRP A 72 5.54 17.34 -19.18
CA TRP A 72 4.08 17.26 -19.08
C TRP A 72 3.52 15.93 -19.59
N ALA A 73 4.03 15.41 -20.71
CA ALA A 73 3.62 14.12 -21.24
C ALA A 73 3.93 12.98 -20.26
N VAL A 74 5.13 12.98 -19.66
CA VAL A 74 5.50 12.00 -18.62
C VAL A 74 4.58 12.11 -17.41
N LEU A 75 4.33 13.33 -16.92
CA LEU A 75 3.45 13.55 -15.78
C LEU A 75 2.02 13.09 -16.06
N ALA A 76 1.47 13.46 -17.22
CA ALA A 76 0.13 13.05 -17.64
C ALA A 76 0.02 11.52 -17.75
N ASN A 77 1.04 10.87 -18.33
CA ASN A 77 1.09 9.41 -18.41
C ASN A 77 1.11 8.76 -17.02
N MET A 78 1.90 9.27 -16.09
CA MET A 78 1.95 8.71 -14.73
C MET A 78 0.67 8.95 -13.93
N LEU A 79 0.05 10.12 -14.07
CA LEU A 79 -1.25 10.42 -13.45
C LEU A 79 -2.34 9.53 -14.03
N GLY A 80 -2.37 9.36 -15.36
CA GLY A 80 -3.31 8.46 -16.03
C GLY A 80 -3.14 7.00 -15.57
N ASN A 81 -1.91 6.51 -15.53
CA ASN A 81 -1.60 5.16 -15.05
C ASN A 81 -2.00 4.95 -13.58
N SER A 82 -1.68 5.92 -12.72
CA SER A 82 -2.03 5.86 -11.30
C SER A 82 -3.54 5.92 -11.08
N ALA A 83 -4.24 6.76 -11.83
CA ALA A 83 -5.70 6.87 -11.78
C ALA A 83 -6.37 5.56 -12.25
N MET A 84 -5.85 4.93 -13.31
CA MET A 84 -6.34 3.65 -13.80
C MET A 84 -6.19 2.54 -12.75
N VAL A 85 -5.02 2.42 -12.12
CA VAL A 85 -4.79 1.46 -11.04
C VAL A 85 -5.69 1.77 -9.85
N ALA A 86 -5.77 3.02 -9.40
CA ALA A 86 -6.63 3.41 -8.29
C ALA A 86 -8.10 3.07 -8.58
N TRP A 87 -8.58 3.33 -9.79
CA TRP A 87 -9.94 3.02 -10.19
C TRP A 87 -10.24 1.51 -10.16
N ALA A 88 -9.31 0.67 -10.58
CA ALA A 88 -9.49 -0.78 -10.55
C ALA A 88 -9.46 -1.35 -9.12
N TYR A 89 -8.53 -0.89 -8.28
CA TYR A 89 -8.30 -1.48 -6.96
C TYR A 89 -9.16 -0.88 -5.86
N PHE A 90 -9.50 0.40 -5.92
CA PHE A 90 -10.22 1.08 -4.84
C PHE A 90 -11.63 0.50 -4.58
N PRO A 91 -12.45 0.20 -5.61
CA PRO A 91 -13.75 -0.44 -5.40
C PRO A 91 -13.63 -1.81 -4.75
N ALA A 92 -12.70 -2.64 -5.22
CA ALA A 92 -12.44 -3.97 -4.66
C ALA A 92 -11.97 -3.89 -3.21
N GLN A 93 -11.06 -2.96 -2.90
CA GLN A 93 -10.59 -2.76 -1.54
C GLN A 93 -11.70 -2.24 -0.61
N ALA A 94 -12.59 -1.38 -1.13
CA ALA A 94 -13.72 -0.86 -0.39
C ALA A 94 -14.77 -1.94 -0.10
N THR A 95 -15.07 -2.83 -1.05
CA THR A 95 -16.02 -3.93 -0.84
C THR A 95 -15.48 -4.93 0.16
N THR A 96 -14.22 -5.38 0.01
CA THR A 96 -13.58 -6.31 0.97
C THR A 96 -13.53 -5.72 2.39
N THR A 97 -13.25 -4.43 2.53
CA THR A 97 -13.24 -3.76 3.84
C THR A 97 -14.63 -3.70 4.46
N ARG A 98 -15.67 -3.41 3.66
CA ARG A 98 -17.06 -3.41 4.12
C ARG A 98 -17.51 -4.81 4.53
N GLU A 99 -17.19 -5.82 3.73
CA GLU A 99 -17.53 -7.21 4.02
C GLU A 99 -16.88 -7.69 5.32
N LEU A 100 -15.58 -7.43 5.51
CA LEU A 100 -14.89 -7.81 6.75
C LEU A 100 -15.50 -7.12 7.98
N ARG A 101 -15.87 -5.83 7.88
CA ARG A 101 -16.55 -5.12 8.97
C ARG A 101 -17.92 -5.74 9.29
N GLN A 102 -18.68 -6.12 8.26
CA GLN A 102 -19.96 -6.81 8.45
C GLN A 102 -19.77 -8.19 9.09
N GLN A 103 -18.76 -8.96 8.66
CA GLN A 103 -18.41 -10.25 9.27
C GLN A 103 -18.06 -10.10 10.75
N LEU A 104 -17.16 -9.17 11.10
CA LEU A 104 -16.79 -8.90 12.48
C LEU A 104 -17.98 -8.42 13.33
N ALA A 105 -18.86 -7.58 12.77
CA ALA A 105 -20.07 -7.16 13.47
C ALA A 105 -21.02 -8.33 13.74
N ARG A 106 -21.20 -9.26 12.79
CA ARG A 106 -22.01 -10.48 13.00
C ARG A 106 -21.41 -11.39 14.07
N LEU A 107 -20.09 -11.59 14.05
CA LEU A 107 -19.39 -12.40 15.06
C LEU A 107 -19.51 -11.79 16.46
N SER A 108 -19.37 -10.47 16.57
CA SER A 108 -19.56 -9.74 17.82
C SER A 108 -21.00 -9.87 18.34
N GLN A 109 -22.01 -9.73 17.47
CA GLN A 109 -23.42 -9.87 17.83
C GLN A 109 -23.82 -11.30 18.22
N ALA A 110 -23.20 -12.32 17.60
CA ALA A 110 -23.48 -13.72 17.93
C ALA A 110 -23.05 -14.07 19.36
N GLY A 111 -22.03 -13.40 19.91
CA GLY A 111 -21.51 -13.65 21.25
C GLY A 111 -20.93 -15.05 21.47
N GLN A 112 -20.81 -15.85 20.40
CA GLN A 112 -20.24 -17.19 20.46
C GLN A 112 -18.72 -17.12 20.33
N PRO A 113 -17.98 -17.83 21.18
CA PRO A 113 -16.55 -17.87 21.05
C PRO A 113 -16.16 -18.65 19.78
N ILE A 114 -15.09 -18.21 19.13
CA ILE A 114 -14.63 -18.78 17.85
C ILE A 114 -13.21 -19.35 17.98
N GLU A 115 -12.92 -20.41 17.25
CA GLU A 115 -11.54 -20.87 17.05
C GLU A 115 -11.01 -20.20 15.78
N VAL A 116 -9.80 -19.65 15.83
CA VAL A 116 -9.21 -18.87 14.73
C VAL A 116 -7.81 -19.38 14.41
N ASP A 117 -7.54 -19.61 13.12
CA ASP A 117 -6.22 -19.85 12.59
C ASP A 117 -5.75 -18.59 11.85
N PHE A 118 -4.79 -17.86 12.43
CA PHE A 118 -4.27 -16.62 11.83
C PHE A 118 -3.34 -16.88 10.65
N ARG A 119 -2.82 -18.10 10.46
CA ARG A 119 -1.75 -18.41 9.50
C ARG A 119 -0.62 -17.36 9.59
N GLN A 120 -0.36 -16.64 8.50
CA GLN A 120 0.64 -15.56 8.43
C GLN A 120 0.11 -14.17 8.84
N PHE A 121 -1.21 -14.01 9.04
CA PHE A 121 -1.87 -12.71 9.22
C PHE A 121 -2.37 -12.48 10.65
N ARG A 122 -1.43 -12.25 11.58
CA ARG A 122 -1.73 -11.95 13.00
C ARG A 122 -2.46 -10.62 13.23
N THR A 123 -2.57 -9.75 12.22
CA THR A 123 -3.26 -8.45 12.34
C THR A 123 -4.77 -8.56 12.53
N ILE A 124 -5.39 -9.70 12.17
CA ILE A 124 -6.82 -9.97 12.46
C ILE A 124 -7.05 -10.05 13.96
N ARG A 125 -6.05 -10.51 14.75
CA ARG A 125 -6.12 -10.60 16.21
C ARG A 125 -6.53 -9.27 16.84
N LEU A 126 -5.85 -8.19 16.45
CA LEU A 126 -6.14 -6.83 16.92
C LEU A 126 -7.56 -6.38 16.58
N ARG A 127 -8.13 -6.87 15.47
CA ARG A 127 -9.51 -6.54 15.08
C ARG A 127 -10.53 -7.34 15.87
N LEU A 128 -10.25 -8.61 16.16
CA LEU A 128 -11.11 -9.42 17.04
C LEU A 128 -11.14 -8.82 18.45
N ASP A 129 -9.97 -8.45 18.99
CA ASP A 129 -9.83 -7.78 20.28
C ASP A 129 -10.64 -6.46 20.31
N ALA A 130 -10.52 -5.64 19.26
CA ALA A 130 -11.23 -4.36 19.16
C ALA A 130 -12.77 -4.51 19.08
N TYR A 131 -13.27 -5.64 18.61
CA TYR A 131 -14.70 -5.95 18.55
C TYR A 131 -15.20 -6.76 19.75
N GLY A 132 -14.32 -7.03 20.73
CA GLY A 132 -14.65 -7.82 21.92
C GLY A 132 -15.05 -9.26 21.61
N ILE A 133 -14.56 -9.82 20.50
CA ILE A 133 -14.89 -11.18 20.08
C ILE A 133 -13.98 -12.13 20.86
N LEU A 134 -14.56 -13.10 21.57
CA LEU A 134 -13.81 -14.14 22.25
C LEU A 134 -13.28 -15.14 21.21
N TYR A 135 -11.98 -15.35 21.17
CA TYR A 135 -11.36 -16.33 20.26
C TYR A 135 -10.25 -17.14 20.93
N ALA A 136 -10.04 -18.36 20.42
CA ALA A 136 -8.89 -19.20 20.74
C ALA A 136 -8.05 -19.45 19.47
N GLU A 137 -6.74 -19.23 19.56
CA GLU A 137 -5.81 -19.45 18.44
C GLU A 137 -5.51 -20.95 18.28
N ARG A 138 -5.94 -21.56 17.18
CA ARG A 138 -5.69 -22.99 16.88
C ARG A 138 -5.50 -23.21 15.39
N ALA A 139 -4.67 -24.17 15.03
CA ALA A 139 -4.56 -24.64 13.65
C ALA A 139 -5.87 -25.33 13.24
N LEU A 140 -6.53 -24.82 12.21
CA LEU A 140 -7.81 -25.36 11.73
C LEU A 140 -7.60 -26.21 10.48
N PRO A 141 -8.20 -27.42 10.41
CA PRO A 141 -8.17 -28.23 9.20
C PRO A 141 -8.97 -27.56 8.08
N THR A 142 -8.64 -27.85 6.82
CA THR A 142 -9.39 -27.34 5.66
C THR A 142 -10.67 -28.16 5.47
N ASP A 143 -11.69 -27.90 6.29
CA ASP A 143 -13.00 -28.54 6.21
C ASP A 143 -14.11 -27.55 5.82
N ALA A 144 -15.32 -28.07 5.57
CA ALA A 144 -16.47 -27.26 5.15
C ALA A 144 -17.05 -26.35 6.26
N SER A 145 -16.65 -26.53 7.52
CA SER A 145 -17.07 -25.72 8.66
C SER A 145 -16.17 -24.50 8.91
N VAL A 146 -15.07 -24.40 8.16
CA VAL A 146 -14.11 -23.32 8.25
C VAL A 146 -14.47 -22.19 7.30
N HIS A 147 -14.55 -20.98 7.84
CA HIS A 147 -14.88 -19.75 7.12
C HIS A 147 -13.65 -18.84 7.01
N ALA A 148 -13.41 -18.27 5.84
CA ALA A 148 -12.32 -17.30 5.65
C ALA A 148 -12.76 -15.89 6.04
N PHE A 149 -11.85 -15.11 6.64
CA PHE A 149 -12.06 -13.67 6.80
C PHE A 149 -11.90 -12.97 5.45
N ALA A 150 -12.82 -12.06 5.13
CA ALA A 150 -12.77 -11.32 3.87
C ALA A 150 -11.44 -10.58 3.71
N GLY A 151 -10.73 -10.85 2.61
CA GLY A 151 -9.44 -10.23 2.30
C GLY A 151 -8.26 -10.69 3.17
N SER A 152 -8.39 -11.82 3.89
CA SER A 152 -7.32 -12.39 4.70
C SER A 152 -7.17 -13.89 4.44
N GLN A 153 -5.98 -14.42 4.72
CA GLN A 153 -5.78 -15.87 4.78
C GLN A 153 -6.19 -16.47 6.13
N ALA A 154 -6.50 -15.63 7.12
CA ALA A 154 -7.01 -16.10 8.40
C ALA A 154 -8.37 -16.76 8.21
N VAL A 155 -8.59 -17.84 8.95
CA VAL A 155 -9.84 -18.60 8.91
C VAL A 155 -10.37 -18.83 10.32
N TYR A 156 -11.67 -19.01 10.45
CA TYR A 156 -12.34 -19.24 11.73
C TYR A 156 -13.40 -20.32 11.64
N ARG A 157 -13.74 -20.89 12.78
CA ARG A 157 -14.96 -21.70 12.96
C ARG A 157 -15.60 -21.39 14.30
N TYR A 158 -16.89 -21.62 14.43
CA TYR A 158 -17.57 -21.52 15.72
C TYR A 158 -17.08 -22.63 16.66
N ALA A 159 -16.82 -22.28 17.92
CA ALA A 159 -16.47 -23.28 18.91
C ALA A 159 -17.66 -24.23 19.14
N SER A 160 -17.39 -25.53 19.24
CA SER A 160 -18.44 -26.49 19.59
C SER A 160 -18.94 -26.19 21.02
N PRO A 161 -20.27 -26.18 21.27
CA PRO A 161 -20.87 -25.79 22.55
C PRO A 161 -20.45 -26.68 23.75
N THR A 162 -19.82 -27.82 23.49
CA THR A 162 -19.26 -28.71 24.51
C THR A 162 -17.87 -28.31 24.99
N ARG A 163 -17.20 -27.34 24.36
CA ARG A 163 -15.88 -26.85 24.76
C ARG A 163 -15.96 -25.48 25.40
N ASP A 164 -15.71 -25.45 26.70
CA ASP A 164 -15.51 -24.22 27.46
C ASP A 164 -14.16 -23.60 27.06
N LEU A 165 -14.20 -22.48 26.35
CA LEU A 165 -13.04 -21.71 25.91
C LEU A 165 -12.59 -20.67 26.97
N SER A 166 -13.25 -20.59 28.13
CA SER A 166 -12.90 -19.61 29.17
C SER A 166 -11.71 -20.01 30.06
N ARG A 167 -11.07 -21.17 29.79
CA ARG A 167 -9.98 -21.74 30.61
C ARG A 167 -8.59 -21.70 29.96
N GLU A 168 -8.41 -21.06 28.82
CA GLU A 168 -7.11 -20.90 28.14
C GLU A 168 -6.73 -19.41 28.03
#